data_AF-A0A1F8GG12-F1
#
_entry.id   AF-A0A1F8GG12-F1
#
_cell.length_a   1.000
_cell.length_b   1.000
_cell.length_c   1.000
_cell.angle_alpha   90.00
_cell.angle_beta   90.00
_cell.angle_gamma   90.00
#
_symmetry.space_group_name_H-M   'P 1'
#
loop_
_entity.id
_entity.type
_entity.pdbx_description
1 polymer ?
#
loop_
_entity_poly.entity_id
_entity_poly.type
_entity_poly.pdbx_seq_one_letter_code
_entity_poly.pdbx_strand_id
1 'polypeptide(L)'
;MFNLVSKIFFFVSVAVFVFLLPAWADIRIEDSYVYNFHLYYDNGQLFADRDFEFKYDVIPEEFTPETFNTQFPFKGEIINLKNGVAAEFLFDPKRGNPDFLKGKISVKAPYAPDGQKAVFYDSQGKILLTVFVSESSFCNDDGTCNSDRGESEQTCPNDCRSAVPVPPPNLDKGFLSANVVILITLVIAILAAGGWYVWRRREKAKHIQENEFTDKFDQGIIN
;
A
#
# COMPACT_ATOMS: atom_id res chain seq x y z
N MET A 1 31.28 -32.02 13.23
CA MET A 1 30.56 -31.66 14.48
C MET A 1 30.55 -30.15 14.60
N PHE A 2 29.40 -29.50 14.46
CA PHE A 2 29.30 -28.05 14.72
C PHE A 2 29.37 -27.80 16.23
N ASN A 3 30.30 -26.94 16.65
CA ASN A 3 30.50 -26.56 18.05
C ASN A 3 29.20 -25.95 18.62
N LEU A 4 28.92 -26.22 19.89
CA LEU A 4 27.72 -25.76 20.60
C LEU A 4 27.44 -24.25 20.42
N VAL A 5 28.51 -23.46 20.39
CA VAL A 5 28.49 -22.01 20.17
C VAL A 5 27.94 -21.63 18.78
N SER A 6 28.28 -22.41 17.75
CA SER A 6 27.80 -22.18 16.38
C SER A 6 26.31 -22.50 16.22
N LYS A 7 25.79 -23.48 16.97
CA LYS A 7 24.36 -23.78 16.98
C LYS A 7 23.55 -22.66 17.65
N ILE A 8 24.04 -22.12 18.76
CA ILE A 8 23.36 -21.02 19.47
C ILE A 8 23.30 -19.76 18.58
N PHE A 9 24.40 -19.42 17.91
CA PHE A 9 24.42 -18.28 16.99
C PHE A 9 23.43 -18.44 15.83
N PHE A 10 23.31 -19.64 15.28
CA PHE A 10 22.36 -19.93 14.21
C PHE A 10 20.90 -19.76 14.67
N PHE A 11 20.54 -20.26 15.85
CA PHE A 11 19.18 -20.11 16.39
C PHE A 11 18.84 -18.65 16.72
N VAL A 12 19.78 -17.87 17.26
CA VAL A 12 19.56 -16.44 17.53
C VAL A 12 19.42 -15.66 16.22
N SER A 13 20.23 -15.96 15.20
CA SER A 13 20.14 -15.35 13.88
C SER A 13 18.79 -15.61 13.22
N VAL A 14 18.28 -16.85 13.29
CA VAL A 14 16.97 -17.21 12.70
C VAL A 14 15.83 -16.54 13.48
N ALA A 15 15.90 -16.49 14.82
CA ALA A 15 14.88 -15.82 15.63
C ALA A 15 14.80 -14.31 15.33
N VAL A 16 15.95 -13.65 15.17
CA VAL A 16 16.01 -12.23 14.77
C VAL A 16 15.50 -12.03 13.35
N PHE A 17 15.79 -12.94 12.43
CA PHE A 17 15.32 -12.84 11.04
C PHE A 17 13.79 -13.04 10.92
N VAL A 18 13.20 -13.95 11.71
CA VAL A 18 11.75 -14.15 11.76
C VAL A 18 11.03 -12.96 12.40
N PHE A 19 11.63 -12.30 13.38
CA PHE A 19 11.09 -11.06 13.97
C PHE A 19 11.28 -9.81 13.11
N LEU A 20 12.19 -9.85 12.11
CA LEU A 20 12.44 -8.76 11.17
C LEU A 20 11.71 -8.94 9.83
N LEU A 21 10.96 -10.03 9.64
CA LEU A 21 10.02 -10.09 8.53
C LEU A 21 8.91 -9.08 8.83
N PRO A 22 8.74 -8.01 8.03
CA PRO A 22 7.51 -7.25 8.12
C PRO A 22 6.39 -8.24 7.88
N ALA A 23 5.46 -8.32 8.83
CA ALA A 23 4.18 -8.95 8.57
C ALA A 23 3.55 -8.14 7.44
N TRP A 24 3.70 -8.61 6.20
CA TRP A 24 2.88 -8.20 5.08
C TRP A 24 1.50 -8.72 5.42
N ALA A 25 0.77 -7.98 6.26
CA ALA A 25 -0.65 -8.14 6.34
C ALA A 25 -1.18 -7.95 4.92
N ASP A 26 -1.92 -8.94 4.42
CA ASP A 26 -2.68 -8.82 3.19
C ASP A 26 -3.41 -7.48 3.24
N ILE A 27 -3.05 -6.58 2.33
CA ILE A 27 -3.85 -5.41 1.99
C ILE A 27 -5.20 -6.00 1.59
N ARG A 28 -6.21 -5.84 2.44
CA ARG A 28 -7.58 -6.19 2.08
C ARG A 28 -7.87 -5.41 0.81
N ILE A 29 -8.16 -6.13 -0.27
CA ILE A 29 -8.67 -5.57 -1.51
C ILE A 29 -9.84 -4.70 -1.11
N GLU A 30 -9.63 -3.39 -1.23
CA GLU A 30 -10.63 -2.36 -1.03
C GLU A 30 -11.78 -2.68 -1.97
N ASP A 31 -13.01 -2.70 -1.45
CA ASP A 31 -14.19 -2.97 -2.26
C ASP A 31 -14.23 -1.94 -3.40
N SER A 32 -13.85 -2.38 -4.60
CA SER A 32 -13.87 -1.54 -5.79
C SER A 32 -15.29 -1.56 -6.34
N TYR A 33 -15.80 -0.38 -6.64
CA TYR A 33 -17.13 -0.20 -7.16
C TYR A 33 -17.08 0.33 -8.60
N VAL A 34 -18.12 0.02 -9.38
CA VAL A 34 -18.29 0.48 -10.75
C VAL A 34 -19.72 0.97 -10.93
N TYR A 35 -19.87 2.10 -11.61
CA TYR A 35 -21.17 2.52 -12.12
C TYR A 35 -21.53 1.68 -13.35
N ASN A 36 -22.74 1.15 -13.39
CA ASN A 36 -23.30 0.50 -14.56
C ASN A 36 -24.53 1.28 -15.05
N PHE A 37 -24.39 2.07 -16.11
CA PHE A 37 -25.45 2.91 -16.63
C PHE A 37 -26.34 2.14 -17.62
N HIS A 38 -27.66 2.22 -17.42
CA HIS A 38 -28.66 1.64 -18.32
C HIS A 38 -29.13 2.70 -19.31
N LEU A 39 -28.65 2.59 -20.56
CA LEU A 39 -28.85 3.61 -21.58
C LEU A 39 -29.58 3.04 -22.80
N TYR A 40 -30.17 3.92 -23.59
CA TYR A 40 -30.73 3.62 -24.89
C TYR A 40 -30.03 4.46 -25.95
N TYR A 41 -29.43 3.79 -26.93
CA TYR A 41 -28.79 4.41 -28.07
C TYR A 41 -29.77 4.50 -29.24
N ASP A 42 -29.79 5.66 -29.92
CA ASP A 42 -30.54 5.85 -31.16
C ASP A 42 -29.73 6.71 -32.15
N ASN A 43 -29.01 6.03 -33.03
CA ASN A 43 -28.27 6.59 -34.17
C ASN A 43 -27.48 7.88 -33.86
N GLY A 44 -26.65 7.83 -32.82
CA GLY A 44 -25.81 8.95 -32.39
C GLY A 44 -26.39 9.78 -31.25
N GLN A 45 -27.62 9.52 -30.84
CA GLN A 45 -28.23 10.05 -29.63
C GLN A 45 -28.17 9.03 -28.50
N LEU A 46 -28.20 9.52 -27.27
CA LEU A 46 -28.10 8.71 -26.07
C LEU A 46 -29.15 9.18 -25.06
N PHE A 47 -29.89 8.23 -24.52
CA PHE A 47 -30.94 8.47 -23.54
C PHE A 47 -30.75 7.56 -22.34
N ALA A 48 -31.27 7.96 -21.17
CA ALA A 48 -31.45 7.00 -20.09
C ALA A 48 -32.53 5.98 -20.50
N ASP A 49 -32.31 4.69 -20.20
CA ASP A 49 -33.31 3.67 -20.47
C ASP A 49 -34.58 3.97 -19.64
N ARG A 50 -35.73 4.00 -20.32
CA ARG A 50 -37.02 4.32 -19.71
C ARG A 50 -37.62 3.14 -18.96
N ASP A 51 -37.11 1.94 -19.22
CA ASP A 51 -37.62 0.71 -18.61
C ASP A 51 -37.00 0.45 -17.23
N PHE A 52 -36.01 1.24 -16.81
CA PHE A 52 -35.41 1.16 -15.49
C PHE A 52 -35.84 2.36 -14.64
N GLU A 53 -36.22 2.09 -13.39
CA GLU A 53 -36.51 3.13 -12.39
C GLU A 53 -35.23 3.92 -12.04
N PHE A 54 -34.13 3.20 -11.84
CA PHE A 54 -32.80 3.76 -11.62
C PHE A 54 -31.99 3.75 -12.92
N LYS A 55 -31.40 4.89 -13.26
CA LYS A 55 -30.64 5.07 -14.51
C LYS A 55 -29.28 4.36 -14.50
N TYR A 56 -28.86 3.90 -13.33
CA TYR A 56 -27.59 3.24 -13.11
C TYR A 56 -27.64 2.40 -11.83
N ASP A 57 -26.73 1.44 -11.74
CA ASP A 57 -26.42 0.69 -10.52
C ASP A 57 -24.98 0.94 -10.09
N VAL A 58 -24.68 0.67 -8.81
CA VAL A 58 -23.31 0.59 -8.29
C VAL A 58 -23.03 -0.87 -7.93
N ILE A 59 -22.04 -1.47 -8.59
CA ILE A 59 -21.72 -2.90 -8.49
C ILE A 59 -20.34 -3.04 -7.85
N PRO A 60 -20.14 -3.95 -6.87
CA PRO A 60 -18.83 -4.25 -6.31
C PRO A 60 -18.01 -5.07 -7.32
N GLU A 61 -17.34 -4.37 -8.22
CA GLU A 61 -16.48 -4.91 -9.28
C GLU A 61 -15.32 -3.93 -9.54
N GLU A 62 -14.17 -4.44 -9.95
CA GLU A 62 -13.06 -3.61 -10.40
C GLU A 62 -13.36 -3.01 -11.78
N PHE A 63 -13.10 -1.72 -11.96
CA PHE A 63 -13.29 -1.08 -13.26
C PHE A 63 -12.23 -1.54 -14.25
N THR A 64 -12.64 -2.30 -15.26
CA THR A 64 -11.81 -2.59 -16.43
C THR A 64 -12.24 -1.72 -17.60
N PRO A 65 -11.36 -0.85 -18.14
CA PRO A 65 -11.65 -0.10 -19.36
C PRO A 65 -12.01 -1.06 -20.49
N GLU A 66 -13.10 -0.77 -21.19
CA GLU A 66 -13.49 -1.53 -22.36
C GLU A 66 -12.43 -1.39 -23.48
N THR A 67 -12.23 -2.46 -24.27
CA THR A 67 -11.39 -2.41 -25.46
C THR A 67 -12.25 -2.14 -26.69
N PHE A 68 -11.99 -1.06 -27.41
CA PHE A 68 -12.78 -0.66 -28.58
C PHE A 68 -11.97 -0.79 -29.86
N ASN A 69 -12.63 -1.19 -30.94
CA ASN A 69 -12.06 -1.21 -32.29
C ASN A 69 -12.56 -0.04 -33.16
N THR A 70 -13.34 0.90 -32.59
CA THR A 70 -13.84 2.07 -33.30
C THR A 70 -12.84 3.21 -33.31
N GLN A 71 -12.75 3.94 -34.42
CA GLN A 71 -11.91 5.13 -34.56
C GLN A 71 -12.45 6.33 -33.76
N PHE A 72 -13.75 6.32 -33.43
CA PHE A 72 -14.47 7.45 -32.83
C PHE A 72 -15.30 6.96 -31.64
N PRO A 73 -14.67 6.58 -30.51
CA PRO A 73 -15.40 6.19 -29.31
C PRO A 73 -16.13 7.40 -28.70
N PHE A 74 -17.19 7.11 -27.97
CA PHE A 74 -17.89 8.10 -27.16
C PHE A 74 -17.11 8.26 -25.85
N LYS A 75 -17.29 9.41 -25.19
CA LYS A 75 -16.62 9.71 -23.92
C LYS A 75 -17.65 9.92 -22.81
N GLY A 76 -17.33 9.46 -21.61
CA GLY A 76 -18.04 9.80 -20.40
C GLY A 76 -17.10 10.40 -19.37
N GLU A 77 -17.62 11.34 -18.58
CA GLU A 77 -16.92 11.97 -17.47
C GLU A 77 -17.78 11.87 -16.21
N ILE A 78 -17.16 11.47 -15.10
CA ILE A 78 -17.76 11.57 -13.78
C ILE A 78 -17.30 12.89 -13.16
N ILE A 79 -18.26 13.77 -12.89
CA ILE A 79 -18.03 15.08 -12.30
C ILE A 79 -18.34 14.98 -10.81
N ASN A 80 -17.42 15.44 -9.96
CA ASN A 80 -17.61 15.42 -8.52
C ASN A 80 -18.40 16.63 -7.98
N LEU A 81 -18.68 16.61 -6.67
CA LEU A 81 -19.39 17.69 -5.97
C LEU A 81 -18.69 19.06 -6.09
N LYS A 82 -17.37 19.09 -6.31
CA LYS A 82 -16.57 20.31 -6.53
C LYS A 82 -16.53 20.75 -8.01
N ASN A 83 -17.32 20.12 -8.86
CA ASN A 83 -17.41 20.36 -10.30
C ASN A 83 -16.07 20.15 -11.05
N GLY A 84 -15.21 19.27 -10.52
CA GLY A 84 -14.04 18.73 -11.20
C GLY A 84 -14.32 17.37 -11.82
N VAL A 85 -13.50 16.98 -12.80
CA VAL A 85 -13.55 15.64 -13.40
C VAL A 85 -12.86 14.65 -12.46
N ALA A 86 -13.64 13.76 -11.84
CA ALA A 86 -13.12 12.71 -10.96
C ALA A 86 -12.61 11.50 -11.77
N ALA A 87 -13.30 11.16 -12.86
CA ALA A 87 -12.90 10.07 -13.73
C ALA A 87 -13.38 10.30 -15.17
N GLU A 88 -12.63 9.73 -16.12
CA GLU A 88 -13.00 9.69 -17.53
C GLU A 88 -13.05 8.24 -18.01
N PHE A 89 -13.97 7.94 -18.91
CA PHE A 89 -14.08 6.63 -19.54
C PHE A 89 -14.51 6.77 -20.99
N LEU A 90 -14.14 5.78 -21.80
CA LEU A 90 -14.54 5.68 -23.19
C LEU A 90 -15.52 4.52 -23.34
N PHE A 91 -16.39 4.59 -24.34
CA PHE A 91 -17.30 3.50 -24.66
C PHE A 91 -17.69 3.51 -26.15
N ASP A 92 -18.07 2.34 -26.67
CA ASP A 92 -18.63 2.21 -28.02
C ASP A 92 -20.08 1.71 -27.92
N PRO A 93 -21.09 2.57 -28.16
CA PRO A 93 -22.50 2.16 -28.18
C PRO A 93 -22.78 1.01 -29.14
N LYS A 94 -22.00 0.90 -30.22
CA LYS A 94 -22.17 -0.12 -31.26
C LYS A 94 -21.40 -1.39 -30.98
N ARG A 95 -20.46 -1.38 -30.03
CA ARG A 95 -19.56 -2.51 -29.71
C ARG A 95 -18.93 -3.13 -30.96
N GLY A 96 -18.52 -2.29 -31.92
CA GLY A 96 -17.95 -2.70 -33.20
C GLY A 96 -18.94 -3.19 -34.26
N ASN A 97 -20.26 -3.20 -34.01
CA ASN A 97 -21.27 -3.58 -34.99
C ASN A 97 -21.80 -2.34 -35.76
N PRO A 98 -21.42 -2.12 -37.03
CA PRO A 98 -21.88 -0.95 -37.79
C PRO A 98 -23.40 -0.93 -38.04
N ASP A 99 -24.04 -2.10 -38.08
CA ASP A 99 -25.47 -2.26 -38.31
C ASP A 99 -26.31 -2.00 -37.05
N PHE A 100 -25.67 -1.82 -35.89
CA PHE A 100 -26.34 -1.41 -34.67
C PHE A 100 -26.72 0.07 -34.75
N LEU A 101 -27.97 0.34 -35.16
CA LEU A 101 -28.50 1.68 -35.28
C LEU A 101 -29.19 2.17 -34.01
N LYS A 102 -29.83 1.27 -33.25
CA LYS A 102 -30.54 1.61 -32.02
C LYS A 102 -30.72 0.41 -31.09
N GLY A 103 -30.84 0.67 -29.80
CA GLY A 103 -31.14 -0.35 -28.81
C GLY A 103 -30.64 0.00 -27.42
N LYS A 104 -30.92 -0.89 -26.47
CA LYS A 104 -30.44 -0.80 -25.09
C LYS A 104 -28.98 -1.15 -25.01
N ILE A 105 -28.23 -0.39 -24.21
CA ILE A 105 -26.82 -0.61 -23.94
C ILE A 105 -26.56 -0.44 -22.44
N SER A 106 -25.51 -1.10 -21.96
CA SER A 106 -24.98 -0.90 -20.62
C SER A 106 -23.55 -0.39 -20.74
N VAL A 107 -23.25 0.67 -19.99
CA VAL A 107 -21.94 1.34 -20.02
C VAL A 107 -21.37 1.36 -18.61
N LYS A 108 -20.18 0.77 -18.44
CA LYS A 108 -19.46 0.77 -17.17
C LYS A 108 -18.61 2.03 -17.03
N ALA A 109 -18.52 2.57 -15.82
CA ALA A 109 -17.63 3.69 -15.50
C ALA A 109 -16.98 3.52 -14.12
N PRO A 110 -15.80 4.13 -13.89
CA PRO A 110 -15.18 4.14 -12.57
C PRO A 110 -16.11 4.76 -11.53
N TYR A 111 -16.24 4.12 -10.37
CA TYR A 111 -16.94 4.74 -9.25
C TYR A 111 -16.13 5.91 -8.67
N ALA A 112 -16.82 6.99 -8.36
CA ALA A 112 -16.26 8.15 -7.68
C ALA A 112 -17.03 8.33 -6.36
N PRO A 113 -16.36 8.22 -5.19
CA PRO A 113 -17.00 8.39 -3.88
C PRO A 113 -17.65 9.76 -3.68
N ASP A 114 -17.16 10.80 -4.34
CA ASP A 114 -17.65 12.18 -4.33
C ASP A 114 -18.41 12.56 -5.63
N GLY A 115 -18.92 11.56 -6.37
CA GLY A 115 -19.60 11.75 -7.64
C GLY A 115 -20.85 12.62 -7.51
N GLN A 116 -21.05 13.56 -8.44
CA GLN A 116 -22.28 14.36 -8.53
C GLN A 116 -23.12 13.94 -9.74
N LYS A 117 -22.49 13.85 -10.90
CA LYS A 117 -23.14 13.53 -12.17
C LYS A 117 -22.17 12.88 -13.14
N ALA A 118 -22.68 12.02 -14.00
CA ALA A 118 -22.01 11.53 -15.19
C ALA A 118 -22.48 12.33 -16.41
N VAL A 119 -21.53 12.79 -17.24
CA VAL A 119 -21.81 13.51 -18.50
C VAL A 119 -21.27 12.67 -19.65
N PHE A 120 -22.14 12.40 -20.62
CA PHE A 120 -21.82 11.62 -21.81
C PHE A 120 -21.69 12.53 -23.01
N TYR A 121 -20.66 12.29 -23.81
CA TYR A 121 -20.30 13.06 -24.99
C TYR A 121 -20.22 12.15 -26.21
N ASP A 122 -20.55 12.69 -27.38
CA ASP A 122 -20.21 12.05 -28.64
C ASP A 122 -18.71 12.14 -28.94
N SER A 123 -18.29 11.54 -30.06
CA SER A 123 -16.90 11.58 -30.53
C SER A 123 -16.40 12.98 -30.92
N GLN A 124 -17.28 13.98 -31.00
CA GLN A 124 -16.95 15.37 -31.30
C GLN A 124 -16.92 16.24 -30.03
N GLY A 125 -17.19 15.66 -28.86
CA GLY A 125 -17.23 16.37 -27.58
C GLY A 125 -18.55 17.10 -27.30
N LYS A 126 -19.62 16.81 -28.04
CA LYS A 126 -20.95 17.35 -27.77
C LYS A 126 -21.62 16.55 -26.67
N ILE A 127 -22.18 17.24 -25.67
CA ILE A 127 -22.97 16.61 -24.60
C ILE A 127 -24.23 15.96 -25.19
N LEU A 128 -24.42 14.68 -24.87
CA LEU A 128 -25.58 13.89 -25.25
C LEU A 128 -26.53 13.67 -24.08
N LEU A 129 -25.99 13.35 -22.89
CA LEU A 129 -26.77 12.97 -21.73
C LEU A 129 -26.05 13.34 -20.44
N THR A 130 -26.82 13.74 -19.42
CA THR A 130 -26.33 13.92 -18.06
C THR A 130 -27.17 13.07 -17.11
N VAL A 131 -26.51 12.28 -16.26
CA VAL A 131 -27.14 11.44 -15.23
C VAL A 131 -26.60 11.87 -13.87
N PHE A 132 -27.47 12.23 -12.92
CA PHE A 132 -27.03 12.53 -11.56
C PHE A 132 -26.73 11.22 -10.81
N VAL A 133 -25.57 11.16 -10.16
CA VAL A 133 -25.11 9.98 -9.40
C VAL A 133 -24.89 10.27 -7.91
N SER A 134 -25.21 11.49 -7.47
CA SER A 134 -25.00 11.96 -6.10
C SER A 134 -25.72 11.15 -5.02
N GLU A 135 -26.78 10.44 -5.37
CA GLU A 135 -27.55 9.62 -4.42
C GLU A 135 -26.78 8.36 -3.98
N SER A 136 -25.80 7.91 -4.76
CA SER A 136 -24.97 6.74 -4.47
C SER A 136 -23.56 7.10 -4.00
N SER A 137 -23.28 8.38 -3.74
CA SER A 137 -21.96 8.86 -3.33
C SER A 137 -21.76 8.59 -1.85
N PHE A 138 -20.63 7.98 -1.52
CA PHE A 138 -20.25 7.75 -0.12
C PHE A 138 -19.89 9.06 0.58
N CYS A 139 -19.17 9.96 -0.11
CA CYS A 139 -18.72 11.22 0.48
C CYS A 139 -19.73 12.34 0.23
N ASN A 140 -20.08 13.06 1.30
CA ASN A 140 -20.94 14.24 1.24
C ASN A 140 -20.21 15.55 1.59
N ASP A 141 -18.92 15.51 1.97
CA ASP A 141 -18.10 16.65 2.36
C ASP A 141 -18.75 17.49 3.51
N ASP A 142 -19.48 16.84 4.43
CA ASP A 142 -20.16 17.52 5.55
C ASP A 142 -19.28 17.76 6.79
N GLY A 143 -18.03 17.29 6.75
CA GLY A 143 -17.04 17.38 7.83
C GLY A 143 -17.17 16.32 8.92
N THR A 144 -18.06 15.34 8.77
CA THR A 144 -18.29 14.25 9.73
C THR A 144 -18.05 12.90 9.07
N CYS A 145 -17.06 12.15 9.56
CA CYS A 145 -16.81 10.80 9.08
C CYS A 145 -17.92 9.82 9.49
N ASN A 146 -18.69 9.31 8.52
CA ASN A 146 -19.77 8.34 8.75
C ASN A 146 -19.44 6.95 8.15
N SER A 147 -18.90 6.06 8.99
CA SER A 147 -18.56 4.68 8.57
C SER A 147 -19.76 3.88 8.05
N ASP A 148 -20.98 4.16 8.51
CA ASP A 148 -22.19 3.43 8.09
C ASP A 148 -22.57 3.75 6.62
N ARG A 149 -22.02 4.83 6.06
CA ARG A 149 -22.16 5.21 4.64
C ARG A 149 -20.98 4.81 3.75
N GLY A 150 -20.03 4.06 4.30
CA GLY A 150 -18.80 3.69 3.58
C GLY A 150 -17.75 4.81 3.55
N GLU A 151 -17.90 5.85 4.37
CA GLU A 151 -16.88 6.89 4.52
C GLU A 151 -15.70 6.37 5.35
N SER A 152 -14.51 6.61 4.84
CA SER A 152 -13.25 6.23 5.48
C SER A 152 -12.17 7.26 5.13
N GLU A 153 -11.00 7.18 5.78
CA GLU A 153 -9.84 8.00 5.41
C GLU A 153 -9.45 7.87 3.94
N GLN A 154 -9.70 6.70 3.35
CA GLN A 154 -9.29 6.39 1.98
C GLN A 154 -10.34 6.86 0.96
N THR A 155 -11.62 6.67 1.27
CA THR A 155 -12.73 7.06 0.39
C THR A 155 -13.10 8.54 0.52
N CYS A 156 -13.12 9.09 1.74
CA CYS A 156 -13.55 10.45 2.07
C CYS A 156 -12.52 11.17 2.95
N PRO A 157 -11.31 11.48 2.44
CA PRO A 157 -10.22 12.08 3.22
C PRO A 157 -10.50 13.51 3.68
N ASN A 158 -11.58 14.15 3.23
CA ASN A 158 -11.97 15.47 3.74
C ASN A 158 -12.72 15.33 5.07
N ASP A 159 -13.64 14.39 5.17
CA ASP A 159 -14.51 14.16 6.33
C ASP A 159 -13.83 13.27 7.37
N CYS A 160 -13.05 12.29 6.91
CA CYS A 160 -12.45 11.26 7.75
C CYS A 160 -11.01 11.52 8.14
N ARG A 161 -10.48 12.75 8.03
CA ARG A 161 -9.09 13.01 8.45
C ARG A 161 -8.85 12.52 9.87
N SER A 162 -8.01 11.50 10.02
CA SER A 162 -7.40 11.20 11.31
C SER A 162 -6.78 12.48 11.82
N ALA A 163 -7.23 12.95 12.98
CA ALA A 163 -6.53 13.99 13.70
C ALA A 163 -5.05 13.61 13.71
N VAL A 164 -4.18 14.51 13.22
CA VAL A 164 -2.73 14.36 13.38
C VAL A 164 -2.52 13.92 14.82
N PRO A 165 -1.85 12.78 15.09
CA PRO A 165 -1.67 12.32 16.45
C PRO A 165 -1.14 13.50 17.24
N VAL A 166 -1.95 14.03 18.15
CA VAL A 166 -1.45 15.02 19.10
C VAL A 166 -0.29 14.30 19.74
N PRO A 167 0.96 14.77 19.59
CA PRO A 167 2.09 14.08 20.16
C PRO A 167 1.73 13.82 21.62
N PRO A 168 1.81 12.56 22.09
CA PRO A 168 1.42 12.24 23.45
C PRO A 168 2.13 13.23 24.37
N PRO A 169 1.45 13.80 25.39
CA PRO A 169 2.10 14.69 26.33
C PRO A 169 3.38 14.00 26.77
N ASN A 170 4.53 14.66 26.59
CA ASN A 170 5.87 14.10 26.83
C ASN A 170 5.85 13.36 28.16
N LEU A 171 5.62 12.05 28.09
CA LEU A 171 5.71 11.19 29.23
C LEU A 171 7.21 10.90 29.26
N ASP A 172 7.92 11.69 30.07
CA ASP A 172 9.33 11.51 30.41
C ASP A 172 9.51 10.13 31.07
N LYS A 173 9.35 9.06 30.29
CA LYS A 173 9.95 7.77 30.57
C LYS A 173 11.37 7.92 30.09
N GLY A 174 12.27 8.16 31.05
CA GLY A 174 13.71 8.25 30.85
C GLY A 174 14.25 7.04 30.10
N PHE A 175 14.20 7.12 28.78
CA PHE A 175 14.85 6.22 27.87
C PHE A 175 16.22 6.84 27.60
N LEU A 176 17.28 6.14 27.97
CA LEU A 176 18.65 6.58 27.76
C LEU A 176 18.78 7.09 26.33
N SER A 177 19.15 8.37 26.17
CA SER A 177 19.25 8.98 24.85
C SER A 177 20.18 8.15 23.96
N ALA A 178 19.96 8.14 22.65
CA ALA A 178 20.77 7.34 21.71
C ALA A 178 22.29 7.54 21.91
N ASN A 179 22.69 8.75 22.31
CA ASN A 179 24.07 9.09 22.65
C ASN A 179 24.60 8.33 23.88
N VAL A 180 23.76 8.09 24.89
CA VAL A 180 24.12 7.30 26.08
C VAL A 180 24.24 5.81 25.72
N VAL A 181 23.36 5.30 24.86
CA VAL A 181 23.47 3.92 24.34
C VAL A 181 24.76 3.72 23.54
N ILE A 182 25.15 4.71 22.72
CA ILE A 182 26.42 4.70 21.98
C ILE A 182 27.63 4.73 22.92
N LEU A 183 27.59 5.54 23.99
CA LEU A 183 28.67 5.58 24.98
C LEU A 183 28.81 4.26 25.75
N ILE A 184 27.70 3.66 26.16
CA ILE A 184 27.71 2.37 26.87
C ILE A 184 28.27 1.26 25.95
N THR A 185 27.86 1.23 24.68
CA THR A 185 28.36 0.23 23.73
C THR A 185 29.85 0.39 23.44
N LEU A 186 30.36 1.63 23.33
CA LEU A 186 31.80 1.89 23.19
C LEU A 186 32.62 1.41 24.40
N VAL A 187 32.15 1.66 25.62
CA VAL A 187 32.83 1.20 26.84
C VAL A 187 32.91 -0.32 26.88
N ILE A 188 31.82 -1.02 26.56
CA ILE A 188 31.80 -2.49 26.51
C ILE A 188 32.76 -3.03 25.45
N ALA A 189 32.81 -2.40 24.26
CA ALA A 189 33.72 -2.79 23.19
C ALA A 189 35.20 -2.65 23.60
N ILE A 190 35.55 -1.56 24.29
CA ILE A 190 36.92 -1.32 24.78
C ILE A 190 37.30 -2.37 25.84
N LEU A 191 36.40 -2.67 26.79
CA LEU A 191 36.65 -3.69 27.82
C LEU A 191 36.81 -5.08 27.22
N ALA A 192 35.99 -5.44 26.21
CA ALA A 192 36.10 -6.70 25.50
C ALA A 192 37.44 -6.80 24.73
N ALA A 193 37.84 -5.74 24.02
CA ALA A 193 39.11 -5.70 23.30
C ALA A 193 40.31 -5.75 24.24
N GLY A 194 40.27 -5.02 25.37
CA GLY A 194 41.31 -5.03 26.39
C GLY A 194 41.44 -6.39 27.08
N GLY A 195 40.31 -7.01 27.43
CA GLY A 195 40.26 -8.36 27.98
C GLY A 195 40.84 -9.41 27.04
N TRP A 196 40.49 -9.34 25.75
CA TRP A 196 41.08 -10.19 24.71
C TRP A 196 42.60 -9.99 24.62
N TYR A 197 43.06 -8.74 24.54
CA TYR A 197 44.48 -8.43 24.37
C TYR A 197 45.33 -8.96 25.54
N VAL A 198 44.87 -8.78 26.78
CA VAL A 198 45.55 -9.28 27.98
C VAL A 198 45.56 -10.82 28.01
N TRP A 199 44.44 -11.45 27.68
CA TRP A 199 44.34 -12.92 27.62
C TRP A 199 45.31 -13.51 26.58
N ARG A 200 45.34 -12.94 25.37
CA ARG A 200 46.26 -13.38 24.30
C ARG A 200 47.73 -13.19 24.66
N ARG A 201 48.06 -12.15 25.44
CA ARG A 201 49.44 -11.93 25.92
C ARG A 201 49.85 -12.96 26.97
N ARG A 202 48.91 -13.41 27.82
CA ARG A 202 49.17 -14.49 28.80
C ARG A 202 49.39 -15.85 28.13
N GLU A 203 48.67 -16.17 27.06
CA GLU A 203 48.91 -17.41 26.31
C GLU A 203 50.31 -17.44 25.70
N LYS A 204 50.77 -16.34 25.09
CA LYS A 204 52.14 -16.25 24.56
C LYS A 204 53.21 -16.42 25.63
N ALA A 205 52.99 -15.88 26.84
CA ALA A 205 53.94 -16.01 27.95
C ALA A 205 54.03 -17.46 28.48
N LYS A 206 52.90 -18.19 28.50
CA LYS A 206 52.90 -19.62 28.86
C LYS A 206 53.69 -20.48 27.88
N HIS A 207 53.53 -20.24 26.57
CA HIS A 207 54.29 -20.96 25.55
C HIS A 207 55.81 -20.67 25.60
N ILE A 208 56.22 -19.47 26.04
CA ILE A 208 57.66 -19.15 26.20
C ILE A 208 58.26 -19.91 27.39
N GLN A 209 57.55 -20.02 28.52
CA GLN A 209 58.03 -20.79 29.68
C GLN A 209 58.09 -22.31 29.41
N GLU A 210 57.16 -22.84 28.63
CA GLU A 210 57.15 -24.25 28.25
C GLU A 210 58.34 -24.60 27.35
N ASN A 211 58.67 -23.71 26.39
CA ASN A 211 59.83 -23.88 25.52
C ASN A 211 61.18 -23.74 26.26
N GLU A 212 61.26 -22.87 27.28
CA GLU A 212 62.47 -22.71 28.10
C GLU A 212 62.68 -23.88 29.08
N PHE A 213 61.59 -24.59 29.44
CA PHE A 213 61.65 -25.81 30.26
C PHE A 213 62.06 -27.04 29.43
N THR A 214 61.63 -27.15 28.16
CA THR A 214 62.06 -28.24 27.26
C THR A 214 63.53 -28.11 26.84
N ASP A 215 64.02 -26.90 26.60
CA ASP A 215 65.41 -26.68 26.16
C ASP A 215 66.44 -27.02 27.26
N LYS A 216 66.06 -26.84 28.54
CA LYS A 216 66.87 -27.27 29.69
C LYS A 216 66.85 -28.77 29.95
N PHE A 217 65.80 -29.49 29.51
CA PHE A 217 65.76 -30.94 29.61
C PHE A 217 66.64 -31.62 28.54
N ASP A 218 66.71 -31.05 27.33
CA ASP A 218 67.58 -31.58 26.26
C ASP A 218 69.08 -31.31 26.51
N GLN A 219 69.44 -30.22 27.20
CA GLN A 219 70.85 -29.94 27.57
C GLN A 219 71.34 -30.70 28.81
N GLY A 220 70.47 -31.45 29.51
CA GLY A 220 70.81 -32.23 30.70
C GLY A 220 70.98 -33.73 30.47
N ILE A 221 70.77 -34.22 29.25
CA ILE A 221 70.85 -35.66 28.90
C ILE A 221 71.75 -35.86 27.67
N ILE A 222 72.94 -35.26 27.65
CA ILE A 222 74.05 -35.76 26.81
C ILE A 222 75.34 -35.61 27.63
N ASN A 223 75.94 -36.77 27.95
CA ASN A 223 77.30 -36.93 28.46
C ASN A 223 78.34 -36.25 27.55
#